data_AF-A0A7C7Q9J3-F1
#
_entry.id   AF-A0A7C7Q9J3-F1
#
_cell.length_a   1.000
_cell.length_b   1.000
_cell.length_c   1.000
_cell.angle_alpha   90.00
_cell.angle_beta   90.00
_cell.angle_gamma   90.00
#
_symmetry.space_group_name_H-M   'P 1'
#
loop_
_entity.id
_entity.type
_entity.pdbx_description
1 polymer ?
#
loop_
_entity_poly.entity_id
_entity_poly.type
_entity_poly.pdbx_seq_one_letter_code
_entity_poly.pdbx_strand_id
1 'polypeptide(L)'
;MEQSFKAYTISVVGQDLFTVEVLDERPVGFSVCVPELAIYTFGKTEEQALRRLFTHVLEKYEDLLNSPIPLNENEQEFLKLYRTRIIPALVEQNIRRTPTRPSFWQRLRRILQGNYEWRAVFLESLNASLKPSAA
;
A
#
# COMPACT_ATOMS: atom_id res chain seq x y z
N MET A 1 3.98 -31.09 3.30
CA MET A 1 3.44 -29.93 2.56
C MET A 1 4.45 -28.82 2.74
N GLU A 2 5.25 -28.53 1.70
CA GLU A 2 6.11 -27.35 1.71
C GLU A 2 5.20 -26.14 1.53
N GLN A 3 4.88 -25.47 2.63
CA GLN A 3 4.29 -24.13 2.56
C GLN A 3 5.37 -23.22 1.94
N SER A 4 5.15 -22.81 0.69
CA SER A 4 6.04 -21.86 0.03
C SER A 4 5.73 -20.48 0.60
N PHE A 5 6.55 -20.05 1.56
CA PHE A 5 6.52 -18.70 2.09
C PHE A 5 7.29 -17.77 1.13
N LYS A 6 6.67 -16.65 0.77
CA LYS A 6 7.31 -15.58 -0.01
C LYS A 6 7.19 -14.27 0.75
N ALA A 7 8.28 -13.52 0.82
CA ALA A 7 8.27 -12.14 1.30
C ALA A 7 8.54 -11.19 0.14
N TYR A 8 7.76 -10.13 0.06
CA TYR A 8 7.98 -9.00 -0.83
C TYR A 8 8.27 -7.76 0.00
N THR A 9 9.13 -6.88 -0.52
CA THR A 9 9.37 -5.57 0.07
C THR A 9 8.76 -4.53 -0.86
N ILE A 10 7.89 -3.67 -0.33
CA ILE A 10 7.41 -2.51 -1.07
C ILE A 10 8.46 -1.43 -0.95
N SER A 11 9.27 -1.25 -1.99
CA SER A 11 10.30 -0.22 -2.05
C SER A 11 9.96 0.83 -3.08
N VAL A 12 9.80 2.08 -2.64
CA VAL A 12 9.48 3.21 -3.49
C VAL A 12 10.62 4.22 -3.44
N VAL A 13 11.20 4.55 -4.60
CA VAL A 13 12.30 5.52 -4.73
C VAL A 13 13.51 5.20 -3.80
N GLY A 14 13.79 3.91 -3.62
CA GLY A 14 14.90 3.44 -2.77
C GLY A 14 14.62 3.49 -1.27
N GLN A 15 13.39 3.80 -0.86
CA GLN A 15 12.94 3.66 0.52
C GLN A 15 12.06 2.42 0.66
N ASP A 16 12.42 1.54 1.59
CA ASP A 16 11.57 0.42 1.96
C ASP A 16 10.42 0.95 2.83
N LEU A 17 9.19 0.66 2.41
CA LEU A 17 7.98 1.16 3.07
C LEU A 17 7.46 0.14 4.09
N PHE A 18 7.22 -1.09 3.63
CA PHE A 18 6.72 -2.20 4.44
C PHE A 18 6.92 -3.53 3.71
N THR A 19 6.92 -4.62 4.47
CA THR A 19 7.03 -5.98 3.98
C THR A 19 5.64 -6.60 3.78
N VAL A 20 5.50 -7.38 2.72
CA VAL A 20 4.30 -8.16 2.41
C VAL A 20 4.69 -9.63 2.48
N GLU A 21 4.10 -10.35 3.41
CA GLU A 21 4.30 -11.79 3.53
C GLU A 21 3.15 -12.51 2.83
N VAL A 22 3.49 -13.50 2.00
CA VAL A 22 2.55 -14.31 1.23
C VAL A 22 2.78 -15.77 1.58
N LEU A 23 1.71 -16.42 2.04
CA LEU A 23 1.67 -17.83 2.36
C LEU A 23 0.83 -18.56 1.30
N ASP A 24 1.45 -19.52 0.62
CA ASP A 24 0.75 -20.44 -0.27
C ASP A 24 0.06 -21.56 0.53
N GLU A 25 -1.27 -21.55 0.52
CA GLU A 25 -2.13 -22.48 1.26
C GLU A 25 -2.95 -23.38 0.31
N ARG A 26 -2.46 -23.63 -0.92
CA ARG A 26 -3.19 -24.46 -1.89
C ARG A 26 -3.53 -25.84 -1.32
N PRO A 27 -4.76 -26.36 -1.58
CA PRO A 27 -5.74 -25.86 -2.55
C PRO A 27 -6.66 -24.74 -2.01
N VAL A 28 -6.51 -24.29 -0.76
CA VAL A 28 -7.40 -23.31 -0.14
C VAL A 28 -7.25 -21.94 -0.80
N GLY A 29 -6.02 -21.45 -0.96
CA GLY A 29 -5.72 -20.18 -1.63
C GLY A 29 -4.40 -19.58 -1.17
N PHE A 30 -4.35 -18.25 -1.07
CA PHE A 30 -3.18 -17.48 -0.66
C PHE A 30 -3.56 -16.52 0.46
N SER A 31 -2.82 -16.61 1.57
CA SER A 31 -2.91 -15.68 2.68
C SER A 31 -1.82 -14.63 2.55
N VAL A 32 -2.17 -13.36 2.74
CA VAL A 32 -1.25 -12.24 2.57
C VAL A 32 -1.37 -11.31 3.75
N CYS A 33 -0.24 -10.90 4.32
CA CYS A 33 -0.24 -9.95 5.43
C CYS A 33 0.85 -8.88 5.30
N VAL A 34 0.59 -7.74 5.95
CA VAL A 34 1.56 -6.67 6.18
C VAL A 34 1.61 -6.48 7.70
N PRO A 35 2.58 -7.12 8.38
CA PRO A 35 2.68 -7.08 9.84
C PRO A 35 2.75 -5.66 10.40
N GLU A 36 3.52 -4.78 9.76
CA GLU A 36 3.75 -3.39 10.19
C GLU A 36 2.50 -2.54 10.11
N LEU A 37 1.53 -2.93 9.29
CA LEU A 37 0.25 -2.25 9.17
C LEU A 37 -0.88 -3.05 9.81
N ALA A 38 -0.62 -4.21 10.42
CA ALA A 38 -1.64 -5.13 10.94
C ALA A 38 -2.78 -5.38 9.93
N ILE A 39 -2.44 -5.58 8.65
CA ILE A 39 -3.39 -5.89 7.59
C ILE A 39 -3.23 -7.34 7.22
N TYR A 40 -4.35 -8.07 7.16
CA TYR A 40 -4.44 -9.46 6.75
C TYR A 40 -5.53 -9.62 5.71
N THR A 41 -5.24 -10.35 4.63
CA THR A 41 -6.20 -10.63 3.57
C THR A 41 -5.99 -12.00 2.97
N PHE A 42 -6.99 -12.47 2.24
CA PHE A 42 -7.00 -13.78 1.60
C PHE A 42 -7.53 -13.69 0.17
N GLY A 43 -6.97 -14.49 -0.72
CA GLY A 43 -7.42 -14.61 -2.11
C GLY A 43 -7.33 -16.03 -2.64
N LYS A 44 -8.16 -16.37 -3.64
CA LYS A 44 -8.07 -17.66 -4.34
C LYS A 44 -6.79 -17.77 -5.18
N THR A 45 -6.25 -16.63 -5.62
CA THR A 45 -4.98 -16.52 -6.32
C THR A 45 -4.08 -15.51 -5.60
N GLU A 46 -2.76 -15.65 -5.77
CA GLU A 46 -1.77 -14.72 -5.22
C GLU A 46 -2.05 -13.27 -5.65
N GLU A 47 -2.34 -13.07 -6.94
CA GLU A 47 -2.69 -11.75 -7.49
C GLU A 47 -3.95 -11.16 -6.86
N GLN A 48 -4.99 -11.99 -6.64
CA GLN A 48 -6.22 -11.52 -5.99
C GLN A 48 -5.96 -11.10 -4.54
N ALA A 49 -5.16 -11.87 -3.81
CA ALA A 49 -4.82 -11.57 -2.42
C ALA A 49 -3.99 -10.28 -2.32
N LEU A 50 -2.98 -10.10 -3.17
CA LEU A 50 -2.18 -8.87 -3.25
C LEU A 50 -3.02 -7.65 -3.64
N ARG A 51 -3.95 -7.79 -4.60
CA ARG A 51 -4.84 -6.69 -4.97
C ARG A 51 -5.72 -6.24 -3.81
N ARG A 52 -6.30 -7.20 -3.07
CA ARG A 52 -7.10 -6.92 -1.86
C ARG A 52 -6.26 -6.26 -0.77
N LEU A 53 -5.01 -6.70 -0.60
CA LEU A 53 -4.09 -6.12 0.36
C LEU A 53 -3.91 -4.62 0.10
N PHE A 54 -3.59 -4.25 -1.14
CA PHE A 54 -3.39 -2.84 -1.49
C PHE A 54 -4.65 -2.01 -1.33
N THR A 55 -5.83 -2.59 -1.57
CA THR A 55 -7.11 -1.94 -1.25
C THR A 55 -7.24 -1.69 0.25
N HIS A 56 -6.94 -2.66 1.12
CA HIS A 56 -7.01 -2.46 2.57
C HIS A 56 -5.96 -1.47 3.11
N VAL A 57 -4.76 -1.42 2.51
CA VAL A 57 -3.75 -0.39 2.85
C VAL A 57 -4.29 1.01 2.61
N LEU A 58 -5.02 1.19 1.51
CA LEU A 58 -5.66 2.44 1.15
C LEU A 58 -6.85 2.77 2.05
N GLU A 59 -7.77 1.82 2.26
CA GLU A 59 -8.93 1.98 3.13
C GLU A 59 -8.52 2.33 4.56
N LYS A 60 -7.54 1.62 5.13
CA LYS A 60 -7.01 1.92 6.46
C LYS A 60 -6.48 3.36 6.57
N TYR A 61 -5.81 3.86 5.54
CA TYR A 61 -5.36 5.25 5.54
C TYR A 61 -6.53 6.24 5.49
N GLU A 62 -7.55 5.98 4.66
CA GLU A 62 -8.74 6.82 4.59
C GLU A 62 -9.53 6.82 5.91
N ASP A 63 -9.65 5.67 6.57
CA ASP A 63 -10.32 5.52 7.87
C ASP A 63 -9.59 6.31 8.95
N LEU A 64 -8.26 6.23 9.01
CA LEU A 64 -7.45 7.00 9.96
C LEU A 64 -7.56 8.52 9.73
N LEU A 65 -7.68 8.97 8.48
CA LEU A 65 -7.87 10.37 8.15
C LEU A 65 -9.25 10.90 8.55
N ASN A 66 -10.29 10.09 8.36
CA ASN A 66 -11.67 10.49 8.56
C ASN A 66 -12.24 9.98 9.89
N SER A 67 -11.38 9.50 10.80
CA SER A 67 -11.81 8.94 12.08
C SER A 67 -12.66 9.97 12.84
N PRO A 68 -13.91 9.62 13.21
CA PRO A 68 -14.77 10.50 13.98
C PRO A 68 -14.35 10.56 15.46
N ILE A 69 -13.50 9.63 15.90
CA ILE A 69 -12.97 9.53 17.26
C ILE A 69 -11.47 9.87 17.28
N PRO A 70 -10.94 10.36 18.42
CA PRO A 70 -9.51 10.53 18.60
C PRO A 70 -8.77 9.21 18.39
N LEU A 71 -7.72 9.26 17.58
CA LEU A 71 -6.86 8.11 17.30
C LEU A 71 -6.06 7.73 18.55
N ASN A 72 -5.92 6.43 18.80
CA ASN A 72 -5.00 5.92 19.83
C ASN A 72 -3.53 6.07 19.39
N GLU A 73 -2.57 5.79 20.27
CA GLU A 73 -1.13 5.94 19.99
C GLU A 73 -0.68 5.16 18.75
N ASN A 74 -1.09 3.90 18.61
CA ASN A 74 -0.73 3.07 17.46
C ASN A 74 -1.31 3.62 16.14
N GLU A 75 -2.56 4.07 16.17
CA GLU A 75 -3.22 4.68 15.02
C GLU A 75 -2.58 6.01 14.61
N GLN A 76 -2.14 6.81 15.59
CA GLN A 76 -1.38 8.03 15.33
C GLN A 76 -0.02 7.71 14.70
N GLU A 77 0.67 6.67 15.18
CA GLU A 77 1.92 6.20 14.59
C GLU A 77 1.72 5.70 13.16
N PHE A 78 0.66 4.94 12.89
CA PHE A 78 0.31 4.54 11.53
C PHE A 78 0.05 5.75 10.64
N LEU A 79 -0.79 6.69 11.07
CA LEU A 79 -1.09 7.89 10.30
C LEU A 79 0.18 8.70 10.02
N LYS A 80 1.09 8.80 11.00
CA LYS A 80 2.40 9.42 10.82
C LYS A 80 3.22 8.69 9.77
N LEU A 81 3.32 7.36 9.83
CA LEU A 81 4.03 6.54 8.84
C LEU A 81 3.51 6.79 7.41
N TYR A 82 2.19 6.81 7.22
CA TYR A 82 1.58 7.11 5.92
C TYR A 82 1.96 8.51 5.42
N ARG A 83 1.88 9.52 6.29
CA ARG A 83 2.16 10.92 5.93
C ARG A 83 3.64 11.22 5.69
N THR A 84 4.54 10.58 6.42
CA THR A 84 5.98 10.92 6.37
C THR A 84 6.80 10.03 5.46
N ARG A 85 6.35 8.79 5.18
CA ARG A 85 7.11 7.83 4.37
C ARG A 85 6.34 7.39 3.13
N ILE A 86 5.15 6.80 3.32
CA ILE A 86 4.43 6.12 2.22
C ILE A 86 3.96 7.12 1.15
N ILE A 87 3.23 8.16 1.54
CA ILE A 87 2.68 9.14 0.59
C ILE A 87 3.78 9.93 -0.13
N PRO A 88 4.78 10.49 0.57
CA PRO A 88 5.88 11.20 -0.10
C PRO A 88 6.62 10.32 -1.12
N ALA A 89 6.91 9.06 -0.77
CA ALA A 89 7.61 8.16 -1.70
C ALA A 89 6.76 7.86 -2.95
N LEU A 90 5.46 7.58 -2.78
CA LEU A 90 4.54 7.35 -3.91
C LEU A 90 4.39 8.61 -4.78
N VAL A 91 4.37 9.79 -4.16
CA VAL A 91 4.39 11.07 -4.86
C VAL A 91 5.65 11.19 -5.71
N GLU A 92 6.81 10.93 -5.13
CA GLU A 92 8.10 11.06 -5.81
C GLU A 92 8.22 10.09 -6.98
N GLN A 93 7.78 8.84 -6.81
CA GLN A 93 7.69 7.87 -7.90
C GLN A 93 6.81 8.37 -9.06
N ASN A 94 5.67 9.00 -8.74
CA ASN A 94 4.78 9.61 -9.72
C ASN A 94 5.30 10.92 -10.32
N ILE A 95 6.28 11.59 -9.71
CA ILE A 95 6.97 12.75 -10.28
C ILE A 95 8.06 12.28 -11.26
N ARG A 96 8.77 11.19 -10.92
CA ARG A 96 9.85 10.62 -11.74
C ARG A 96 9.36 9.95 -13.04
N ARG A 97 8.05 9.68 -13.17
CA ARG A 97 7.41 9.20 -14.41
C ARG A 97 6.94 10.41 -15.25
N THR A 98 7.67 10.78 -16.29
CA THR A 98 7.30 11.84 -17.28
C THR A 98 6.69 11.22 -18.56
N PRO A 99 5.84 11.92 -19.35
CA PRO A 99 5.49 13.35 -19.24
C PRO A 99 4.00 13.75 -19.30
N THR A 100 3.78 15.07 -19.16
CA THR A 100 2.55 15.90 -19.20
C THR A 100 1.47 15.62 -18.15
N ARG A 101 1.71 16.00 -16.89
CA ARG A 101 0.63 16.11 -15.90
C ARG A 101 0.71 17.39 -15.04
N PRO A 102 -0.45 17.91 -14.59
CA PRO A 102 -0.58 19.15 -13.83
C PRO A 102 0.29 19.18 -12.57
N SER A 103 0.54 20.38 -12.04
CA SER A 103 1.51 20.59 -10.97
C SER A 103 1.27 19.68 -9.77
N PHE A 104 2.34 19.28 -9.10
CA PHE A 104 2.30 18.39 -7.94
C PHE A 104 1.20 18.79 -6.93
N TRP A 105 1.11 20.09 -6.63
CA TRP A 105 0.10 20.64 -5.72
C TRP A 105 -1.32 20.56 -6.27
N GLN A 106 -1.53 20.67 -7.59
CA GLN A 106 -2.84 20.46 -8.21
C GLN A 106 -3.27 19.00 -8.15
N ARG A 107 -2.33 18.06 -8.32
CA ARG A 107 -2.59 16.63 -8.14
C ARG A 107 -2.88 16.31 -6.68
N LEU A 108 -2.02 16.72 -5.74
CA LEU A 108 -2.24 16.51 -4.32
C LEU A 108 -3.55 17.13 -3.84
N ARG A 109 -3.89 18.32 -4.34
CA ARG A 109 -5.18 18.96 -4.06
C ARG A 109 -6.36 18.17 -4.63
N ARG A 110 -6.27 17.63 -5.85
CA ARG A 110 -7.31 16.74 -6.42
C ARG A 110 -7.44 15.41 -5.68
N ILE A 111 -6.31 14.87 -5.20
CA ILE A 111 -6.22 13.66 -4.37
C ILE A 111 -6.94 13.91 -3.04
N LEU A 112 -6.63 15.02 -2.36
CA LEU A 112 -7.22 15.41 -1.09
C LEU A 112 -8.68 15.90 -1.21
N GLN A 113 -9.13 16.30 -2.41
CA GLN A 113 -10.49 16.76 -2.69
C GLN A 113 -11.47 15.62 -3.09
N GLY A 114 -11.04 14.35 -3.05
CA GLY A 114 -11.95 13.21 -3.20
C GLY A 114 -12.30 12.83 -4.65
N ASN A 115 -11.52 13.25 -5.64
CA ASN A 115 -11.71 12.77 -7.02
C ASN A 115 -11.16 11.35 -7.16
N TYR A 116 -12.03 10.35 -7.30
CA TYR A 116 -11.75 8.90 -7.35
C TYR A 116 -10.57 8.42 -8.25
N GLU A 117 -10.08 9.25 -9.17
CA GLU A 117 -8.89 8.96 -9.99
C GLU A 117 -7.63 8.70 -9.15
N TRP A 118 -7.51 9.30 -7.97
CA TRP A 118 -6.29 9.13 -7.16
C TRP A 118 -6.11 7.73 -6.58
N ARG A 119 -7.21 7.05 -6.27
CA ARG A 119 -7.20 5.69 -5.72
C ARG A 119 -6.58 4.72 -6.73
N ALA A 120 -6.95 4.83 -7.99
CA ALA A 120 -6.39 4.01 -9.07
C ALA A 120 -4.87 4.24 -9.21
N VAL A 121 -4.44 5.50 -9.23
CA VAL A 121 -3.01 5.86 -9.31
C VAL A 121 -2.22 5.36 -8.10
N PHE A 122 -2.81 5.41 -6.90
CA PHE A 122 -2.20 4.90 -5.68
C PHE A 122 -2.01 3.37 -5.74
N LEU A 123 -3.05 2.63 -6.13
CA LEU A 123 -3.00 1.17 -6.27
C LEU A 123 -2.02 0.71 -7.37
N GLU A 124 -1.99 1.41 -8.51
CA GLU A 124 -1.01 1.15 -9.57
C GLU A 124 0.43 1.38 -9.11
N SER A 125 0.66 2.43 -8.30
CA SER A 125 1.98 2.75 -7.78
C SER A 125 2.46 1.70 -6.77
N LEU A 126 1.58 1.20 -5.90
CA LEU A 126 1.90 0.10 -4.97
C LEU A 126 2.22 -1.19 -5.72
N ASN A 127 1.39 -1.60 -6.67
CA ASN A 127 1.63 -2.78 -7.51
C ASN A 127 2.98 -2.69 -8.23
N ALA A 128 3.32 -1.53 -8.81
CA ALA A 128 4.59 -1.34 -9.51
C ALA A 128 5.82 -1.27 -8.59
N SER A 129 5.61 -1.19 -7.28
CA SER A 129 6.68 -1.07 -6.27
C SER A 129 6.92 -2.36 -5.50
N LEU A 130 6.12 -3.40 -5.79
CA LEU A 130 6.32 -4.73 -5.27
C LEU A 130 7.62 -5.32 -5.83
N LYS A 131 8.59 -5.58 -4.95
CA LYS A 131 9.83 -6.28 -5.29
C LYS A 131 9.92 -7.55 -4.47
N PRO A 132 10.32 -8.69 -5.06
CA PRO A 132 10.62 -9.88 -4.27
C PRO A 132 11.72 -9.53 -3.28
N SER A 133 11.51 -9.85 -2.00
CA SER A 133 12.56 -9.73 -1.00
C SER A 133 13.60 -10.80 -1.29
N ALA A 134 14.87 -10.41 -1.40
CA ALA A 134 15.95 -11.40 -1.43
C ALA A 134 15.95 -12.09 -0.05
N ALA A 135 15.69 -13.40 -0.06
CA ALA A 135 15.85 -14.27 1.10
C ALA A 135 17.33 -14.39 1.48
#